data_AF-A0A927XXD1-F1
#
_entry.id   AF-A0A927XXD1-F1
#
_cell.length_a   1.000
_cell.length_b   1.000
_cell.length_c   1.000
_cell.angle_alpha   90.00
_cell.angle_beta   90.00
_cell.angle_gamma   90.00
#
_symmetry.space_group_name_H-M   'P 1'
#
loop_
_entity.id
_entity.type
_entity.pdbx_description
1 polymer ?
#
loop_
_entity_poly.entity_id
_entity_poly.type
_entity_poly.pdbx_seq_one_letter_code
_entity_poly.pdbx_strand_id
1 'polypeptide(L)' 'MGVPRVTPQEIVKIYKLYKELGNYTALARILGRSSSTIAKYVQMKGVSQNIRIAVSNLTPINT' A
#
# COMPACT_ATOMS: atom_id res chain seq x y z
N MET A 1 3.36 -3.01 22.42
CA MET A 1 3.04 -1.87 21.53
C MET A 1 2.61 -2.43 20.18
N GLY A 2 1.45 -2.03 19.65
CA GLY A 2 0.94 -2.55 18.37
C GLY A 2 1.70 -1.99 17.17
N VAL A 3 1.80 -2.77 16.09
CA VAL A 3 2.38 -2.28 14.82
C VAL A 3 1.54 -1.10 14.31
N PRO A 4 2.16 0.04 13.94
CA PRO A 4 1.43 1.18 13.40
C PRO A 4 0.61 0.78 12.18
N ARG A 5 -0.68 1.17 12.15
CA ARG A 5 -1.57 0.91 11.01
C ARG A 5 -1.00 1.56 9.75
N VAL A 6 -1.09 0.88 8.63
CA VAL A 6 -0.72 1.45 7.32
C VAL A 6 -1.82 2.42 6.90
N THR A 7 -1.44 3.66 6.58
CA THR A 7 -2.39 4.72 6.22
C THR A 7 -2.79 4.65 4.75
N PRO A 8 -3.94 5.22 4.35
CA PRO A 8 -4.30 5.32 2.94
C PRO A 8 -3.21 5.98 2.07
N GLN A 9 -2.52 7.02 2.56
CA GLN A 9 -1.41 7.64 1.83
C GLN A 9 -0.24 6.68 1.63
N GLU A 10 0.09 5.89 2.65
CA GLU A 10 1.16 4.90 2.57
C GLU A 10 0.79 3.77 1.59
N ILE A 11 -0.48 3.39 1.51
CA ILE A 11 -0.99 2.42 0.52
C ILE A 11 -0.86 2.95 -0.91
N VAL A 12 -1.15 4.23 -1.15
CA VAL A 12 -0.90 4.86 -2.47
C VAL A 12 0.58 4.82 -2.82
N LYS A 13 1.47 5.08 -1.85
CA LYS A 13 2.92 4.99 -2.05
C LYS A 13 3.35 3.56 -2.39
N ILE A 14 2.78 2.55 -1.72
CA ILE A 14 2.99 1.13 -2.03
C ILE A 14 2.62 0.83 -3.49
N TYR A 15 1.46 1.29 -3.96
CA TYR A 15 1.06 1.07 -5.35
C TYR A 15 1.99 1.72 -6.37
N LYS A 16 2.36 2.99 -6.14
CA LYS A 16 3.28 3.72 -7.04
C LYS A 16 4.63 3.01 -7.13
N LEU A 17 5.25 2.71 -5.98
CA LEU A 17 6.53 2.02 -5.93
C LEU A 17 6.45 0.60 -6.51
N TYR A 18 5.35 -0.12 -6.31
CA TYR A 18 5.18 -1.45 -6.89
C TYR A 18 5.08 -1.40 -8.42
N LYS A 19 4.43 -0.38 -8.98
CA LYS A 19 4.38 -0.17 -10.44
C LYS A 19 5.77 0.12 -11.02
N GLU A 20 6.63 0.82 -10.29
CA GLU A 20 8.00 1.15 -10.72
C GLU A 20 8.99 -0.01 -10.53
N LEU A 21 8.92 -0.73 -9.40
CA LEU A 21 9.92 -1.72 -9.00
C LEU A 21 9.52 -3.17 -9.32
N GLY A 22 8.22 -3.47 -9.35
CA GLY A 22 7.69 -4.83 -9.55
C GLY A 22 8.05 -5.85 -8.46
N ASN A 23 8.70 -5.44 -7.35
CA ASN A 23 9.29 -6.37 -6.38
C ASN A 23 8.89 -6.06 -4.92
N TYR A 24 8.14 -6.98 -4.31
CA TYR A 24 7.67 -6.89 -2.92
C TYR A 24 8.79 -6.76 -1.89
N THR A 25 9.93 -7.43 -2.09
CA THR A 25 11.07 -7.40 -1.16
C THR A 25 11.78 -6.05 -1.19
N ALA A 26 11.91 -5.44 -2.36
CA ALA A 26 12.46 -4.10 -2.49
C ALA A 26 11.57 -3.06 -1.78
N LEU A 27 10.25 -3.14 -1.97
CA LEU A 27 9.31 -2.29 -1.25
C LEU A 27 9.38 -2.46 0.27
N ALA A 28 9.45 -3.71 0.75
CA ALA A 28 9.58 -4.01 2.18
C ALA A 28 10.79 -3.32 2.80
N ARG A 29 11.93 -3.34 2.10
CA ARG A 29 13.17 -2.67 2.54
C ARG A 29 13.06 -1.14 2.53
N ILE A 30 12.46 -0.56 1.50
CA ILE A 30 12.29 0.90 1.35
C ILE A 30 11.31 1.45 2.39
N LEU A 31 10.21 0.73 2.64
CA LEU A 31 9.13 1.19 3.50
C LEU A 31 9.28 0.73 4.96
N GLY A 32 10.26 -0.12 5.27
CA GLY A 32 10.42 -0.70 6.61
C GLY A 32 9.21 -1.54 7.04
N ARG A 33 8.50 -2.14 6.08
CA ARG A 33 7.30 -2.96 6.31
C ARG A 33 7.57 -4.41 5.92
N SER A 34 6.85 -5.35 6.55
CA SER A 34 6.94 -6.75 6.13
C SER A 34 6.42 -6.94 4.71
N SER A 35 7.00 -7.89 3.97
CA SER A 35 6.53 -8.28 2.64
C SER A 35 5.07 -8.72 2.62
N SER A 36 4.60 -9.37 3.69
CA SER A 36 3.19 -9.75 3.86
C SER A 36 2.26 -8.53 3.98
N THR A 37 2.71 -7.46 4.65
CA THR A 37 1.97 -6.19 4.71
C THR A 37 1.88 -5.56 3.32
N ILE A 38 3.00 -5.51 2.60
CA ILE A 38 3.01 -4.98 1.23
C ILE A 38 2.07 -5.77 0.34
N ALA A 39 2.14 -7.11 0.34
CA ALA A 39 1.28 -7.96 -0.46
C ALA A 39 -0.21 -7.74 -0.16
N LYS A 40 -0.59 -7.63 1.11
CA LYS A 40 -1.96 -7.33 1.53
C LYS A 40 -2.51 -6.05 0.87
N TYR A 41 -1.71 -4.99 0.84
CA TYR A 41 -2.14 -3.68 0.35
C TYR A 41 -2.00 -3.53 -1.17
N VAL A 42 -1.03 -4.18 -1.82
CA VAL A 42 -0.96 -4.28 -3.29
C VAL A 42 -2.15 -5.06 -3.83
N GLN A 43 -2.53 -6.17 -3.18
CA GLN A 43 -3.66 -7.00 -3.60
C GLN A 43 -5.02 -6.48 -3.06
N MET A 44 -5.01 -5.49 -2.16
CA MET A 44 -6.19 -5.02 -1.42
C MET A 44 -7.02 -6.14 -0.76
N LYS A 45 -6.37 -7.28 -0.44
CA LYS A 45 -7.05 -8.47 0.06
C LYS A 45 -7.35 -8.34 1.55
N GLY A 46 -8.62 -8.49 1.94
CA GLY A 46 -9.04 -8.34 3.33
C GLY A 46 -8.85 -6.92 3.89
N VAL A 47 -8.77 -5.92 3.00
CA VAL A 47 -8.78 -4.49 3.37
C VAL A 47 -10.23 -4.02 3.39
N SER A 48 -10.63 -3.35 4.48
CA SER A 48 -11.98 -2.82 4.66
C SER A 48 -12.36 -1.81 3.58
N GLN A 49 -13.64 -1.76 3.23
CA GLN A 49 -14.16 -0.91 2.17
C GLN A 49 -13.86 0.59 2.38
N ASN A 50 -13.95 1.08 3.61
CA ASN A 50 -13.63 2.49 3.93
C ASN A 50 -12.20 2.87 3.54
N ILE A 51 -11.24 1.96 3.74
CA ILE A 51 -9.85 2.19 3.35
C ILE A 51 -9.71 2.18 1.83
N ARG A 52 -10.40 1.28 1.13
CA ARG A 52 -10.39 1.25 -0.34
C ARG A 52 -10.91 2.56 -0.92
N ILE A 53 -12.03 3.06 -0.41
CA ILE A 53 -12.60 4.36 -0.82
C ILE A 53 -11.61 5.49 -0.54
N ALA A 54 -11.01 5.52 0.66
CA ALA A 54 -10.01 6.54 0.99
C ALA A 54 -8.79 6.49 0.04
N VAL A 55 -8.29 5.31 -0.29
CA VAL A 55 -7.18 5.14 -1.24
C VAL A 55 -7.59 5.59 -2.64
N SER A 56 -8.77 5.20 -3.12
CA SER A 56 -9.30 5.62 -4.42
C SER A 56 -9.43 7.15 -4.54
N ASN A 57 -9.86 7.82 -3.48
CA ASN A 57 -9.93 9.29 -3.44
C ASN A 57 -8.54 9.96 -3.48
N LEU A 58 -7.50 9.27 -3.00
CA LEU A 58 -6.11 9.74 -3.00
C LEU A 58 -5.35 9.39 -4.29
N THR A 59 -5.90 8.51 -5.13
CA THR A 59 -5.39 8.21 -6.47
C THR A 59 -6.31 8.86 -7.51
N PRO A 60 -6.15 10.17 -7.80
CA PRO A 60 -6.88 10.78 -8.90
C PRO A 60 -6.48 10.05 -10.18
N ILE A 61 -7.48 9.38 -10.77
CA ILE A 61 -7.41 8.87 -12.14
C ILE A 61 -7.30 10.12 -13.01
N ASN A 62 -6.16 10.28 -13.70
CA ASN A 62 -5.80 11.32 -14.68
C ASN A 62 -4.76 12.35 -14.20
N THR A 63 -3.51 12.15 -14.61
CA THR A 63 -2.78 13.11 -15.45
C THR A 63 -1.96 12.32 -16.45
#